data_AF-A0A8B6GQI5-F1
#
_entry.id   AF-A0A8B6GQI5-F1
#
_cell.length_a   1.000
_cell.length_b   1.000
_cell.length_c   1.000
_cell.angle_alpha   90.00
_cell.angle_beta   90.00
_cell.angle_gamma   90.00
#
_symmetry.space_group_name_H-M   'P 1'
#
loop_
_entity.id
_entity.type
_entity.pdbx_description
1 polymer ?
#
loop_
_entity_poly.entity_id
_entity_poly.type
_entity_poly.pdbx_seq_one_letter_code
_entity_poly.pdbx_strand_id
1 'polypeptide(L)'
;MRLLLLFLYICSSGCFVWFIFLVEGVIHSSTFMLYASIIMGTMFLTSTLPLFFEMACEAAYPVPEGTTNLVMTFGCNVGGVIFLAIQMIPNIGTKWATWCMMGCIVSCIPVLAFLKERYNRLEVDEITTDSLQSDI
;
A
#
# COMPACT_ATOMS: atom_id res chain seq x y z
N MET A 1 -3.36 -13.13 -4.04
CA MET A 1 -2.87 -12.47 -2.79
C MET A 1 -3.63 -11.19 -2.46
N ARG A 2 -4.32 -10.64 -3.45
CA ARG A 2 -5.10 -9.41 -3.38
C ARG A 2 -6.16 -9.32 -2.27
N LEU A 3 -6.90 -10.39 -1.96
CA LEU A 3 -7.94 -10.35 -0.92
C LEU A 3 -7.38 -10.03 0.47
N LEU A 4 -6.23 -10.60 0.80
CA LEU A 4 -5.55 -10.34 2.08
C LEU A 4 -5.01 -8.91 2.14
N LEU A 5 -4.44 -8.41 1.03
CA LEU A 5 -4.02 -7.01 0.90
C LEU A 5 -5.20 -6.03 1.04
N LEU A 6 -6.33 -6.31 0.39
CA LEU A 6 -7.55 -5.50 0.52
C LEU A 6 -8.06 -5.51 1.96
N PHE A 7 -8.11 -6.67 2.61
CA PHE A 7 -8.50 -6.78 4.01
C PHE A 7 -7.61 -5.95 4.93
N LEU A 8 -6.28 -6.06 4.78
CA LEU A 8 -5.31 -5.29 5.57
C LEU A 8 -5.46 -3.78 5.33
N TYR A 9 -5.65 -3.33 4.08
CA TYR A 9 -5.85 -1.92 3.76
C TYR A 9 -7.16 -1.36 4.33
N ILE A 10 -8.24 -2.14 4.30
CA ILE A 10 -9.53 -1.76 4.89
C ILE A 10 -9.40 -1.65 6.41
N CYS A 11 -8.78 -2.63 7.07
CA CYS A 11 -8.53 -2.58 8.51
C CYS A 11 -7.64 -1.40 8.90
N SER A 12 -6.54 -1.17 8.18
CA SER A 12 -5.63 -0.05 8.40
C SER A 12 -6.36 1.29 8.22
N SER A 13 -7.11 1.46 7.14
CA SER A 13 -7.92 2.65 6.88
C SER A 13 -8.90 2.92 8.02
N GLY A 14 -9.61 1.90 8.52
CA GLY A 14 -10.49 2.02 9.68
C GLY A 14 -9.77 2.50 10.94
N CYS A 15 -8.58 1.97 11.24
CA CYS A 15 -7.77 2.42 12.37
C CYS A 15 -7.28 3.87 12.21
N PHE A 16 -6.91 4.30 11.00
CA PHE A 16 -6.49 5.68 10.73
C PHE A 16 -7.66 6.66 10.78
N VAL A 17 -8.85 6.28 10.31
CA VAL A 17 -10.08 7.08 10.46
C VAL A 17 -10.41 7.26 11.95
N TRP A 18 -10.31 6.18 12.74
CA TRP A 18 -10.47 6.27 14.19
C TRP A 18 -9.44 7.23 14.81
N PHE A 19 -8.17 7.12 14.44
CA PHE A 19 -7.14 8.06 14.89
C PHE A 19 -7.47 9.52 14.57
N ILE A 20 -7.93 9.81 13.34
CA ILE A 20 -8.29 11.16 12.91
C ILE A 20 -9.46 11.72 13.72
N PHE A 21 -10.49 10.92 13.99
CA PHE A 21 -11.61 11.35 14.83
C PHE A 21 -11.20 11.63 16.29
N LEU A 22 -10.21 10.91 16.82
CA LEU A 22 -9.64 11.19 18.15
C LEU A 22 -8.83 12.49 18.16
N VAL A 23 -8.15 12.83 17.07
CA VAL A 23 -7.34 14.06 16.95
C VAL A 23 -8.20 15.29 16.71
N GLU A 24 -9.28 15.19 15.94
CA GLU A 24 -10.24 16.30 15.72
C GLU A 24 -11.17 16.54 16.93
N GLY A 25 -11.05 15.74 18.00
CA GLY A 25 -11.75 15.98 19.27
C GLY A 25 -13.24 15.65 19.25
N VAL A 26 -13.70 14.85 18.28
CA VAL A 26 -15.11 14.42 18.18
C VAL A 26 -15.47 13.41 19.28
N ILE A 27 -14.48 12.67 19.79
CA ILE A 27 -14.59 11.67 20.86
C ILE A 27 -13.66 12.08 22.01
N HIS A 28 -14.00 11.78 23.26
CA HIS A 28 -13.12 12.01 24.42
C HIS A 28 -11.76 11.33 24.20
N SER A 29 -10.73 12.13 23.93
CA SER A 29 -9.40 11.66 23.60
C SER A 29 -8.67 11.18 24.86
N SER A 30 -8.64 9.86 25.07
CA SER A 30 -7.72 9.25 26.03
C SER A 30 -6.39 8.94 25.33
N THR A 31 -5.27 9.28 25.97
CA THR A 31 -3.92 9.00 25.46
C THR A 31 -3.74 7.53 25.08
N PHE A 32 -4.37 6.62 25.81
CA PHE A 32 -4.32 5.18 25.51
C PHE A 32 -4.98 4.84 24.17
N MET A 33 -6.14 5.43 23.86
CA MET A 33 -6.85 5.19 22.59
C MET A 33 -6.09 5.77 21.38
N LEU A 34 -5.41 6.90 21.56
CA LEU A 34 -4.54 7.47 20.54
C LEU A 34 -3.38 6.53 20.20
N TYR A 35 -2.68 6.00 21.21
CA TYR A 35 -1.60 5.05 20.97
C TYR A 35 -2.10 3.73 20.37
N ALA A 36 -3.22 3.19 20.86
CA ALA A 36 -3.78 1.95 20.35
C ALA A 36 -4.15 2.06 18.86
N SER A 37 -4.82 3.14 18.46
CA SER A 37 -5.25 3.35 17.08
C SER A 37 -4.08 3.52 16.11
N ILE A 38 -3.08 4.32 16.46
CA ILE A 38 -1.91 4.55 15.58
C ILE A 38 -1.02 3.32 15.47
N ILE A 39 -0.80 2.58 16.57
CA ILE A 39 0.02 1.36 16.56
C ILE A 39 -0.66 0.29 15.71
N MET A 40 -1.95 0.02 15.95
CA MET A 40 -2.70 -0.97 15.15
C MET A 40 -2.74 -0.57 13.68
N GLY A 41 -3.06 0.68 13.36
CA GLY A 41 -3.11 1.16 11.98
C GLY A 41 -1.78 1.02 11.25
N THR A 42 -0.67 1.35 11.93
CA THR A 42 0.68 1.24 11.39
C THR A 42 1.12 -0.21 11.24
N MET A 43 0.79 -1.10 12.17
CA MET A 43 1.11 -2.53 12.08
C MET A 43 0.49 -3.19 10.83
N PHE A 44 -0.78 -2.89 10.56
CA PHE A 44 -1.45 -3.41 9.37
C PHE A 44 -0.84 -2.80 8.08
N LEU A 45 -0.51 -1.50 8.11
CA LEU A 45 0.08 -0.82 6.96
C LEU A 45 1.47 -1.37 6.62
N THR A 46 2.35 -1.59 7.60
CA THR A 46 3.71 -2.08 7.36
C THR A 46 3.74 -3.54 6.90
N SER A 47 2.81 -4.35 7.39
CA SER A 47 2.66 -5.76 6.95
C SER A 47 2.21 -5.88 5.48
N THR A 48 1.62 -4.83 4.94
CA THR A 48 1.14 -4.77 3.55
C THR A 48 2.29 -4.53 2.55
N LEU A 49 3.40 -3.92 2.98
CA LEU A 49 4.56 -3.62 2.13
C LEU A 49 5.15 -4.88 1.44
N PRO A 50 5.55 -5.96 2.15
CA PRO A 50 6.14 -7.13 1.49
C PRO A 50 5.19 -7.81 0.52
N LEU A 51 3.90 -7.87 0.87
CA LEU A 51 2.86 -8.46 0.01
C LEU A 51 2.65 -7.65 -1.27
N PHE A 52 2.77 -6.33 -1.20
CA PHE A 52 2.70 -5.46 -2.37
C PHE A 52 3.91 -5.65 -3.27
N PHE A 53 5.10 -5.84 -2.68
CA PHE A 53 6.32 -6.17 -3.43
C PHE A 53 6.20 -7.48 -4.20
N GLU A 54 5.70 -8.53 -3.55
CA GLU A 54 5.51 -9.85 -4.16
C GLU A 54 4.53 -9.77 -5.35
N MET A 55 3.39 -9.09 -5.16
CA MET A 55 2.40 -8.87 -6.22
C MET A 55 2.99 -8.07 -7.41
N ALA A 56 3.80 -7.06 -7.14
CA ALA A 56 4.39 -6.25 -8.20
C ALA A 56 5.45 -7.03 -8.98
N CYS A 57 6.26 -7.86 -8.33
CA CYS A 57 7.19 -8.77 -9.01
C CYS A 57 6.45 -9.76 -9.91
N GLU A 58 5.34 -10.33 -9.44
CA GLU A 58 4.50 -11.22 -10.24
C GLU A 58 3.88 -10.50 -11.46
N ALA A 59 3.41 -9.26 -11.28
CA ALA A 59 2.84 -8.44 -12.35
C ALA A 59 3.90 -7.96 -13.37
N ALA A 60 5.16 -7.83 -12.96
CA ALA A 60 6.24 -7.34 -13.82
C ALA A 60 6.97 -8.45 -14.58
N TYR A 61 6.59 -9.73 -14.42
CA TYR A 61 7.23 -10.84 -15.14
C TYR A 61 7.19 -10.62 -16.67
N PRO A 62 8.31 -10.81 -17.42
CA PRO A 62 9.56 -11.48 -17.04
C PRO A 62 10.71 -10.54 -16.59
N VAL A 63 10.41 -9.37 -16.02
CA VAL A 63 11.43 -8.42 -15.53
C VAL A 63 12.11 -8.95 -14.26
N PRO A 64 13.44 -8.76 -14.07
CA PRO A 64 14.12 -9.11 -12.83
C PRO A 64 13.53 -8.42 -11.60
N GLU A 65 13.35 -9.16 -10.50
CA GLU A 65 12.78 -8.67 -9.24
C GLU A 65 13.51 -7.43 -8.70
N GLY A 66 14.83 -7.39 -8.86
CA GLY A 66 15.64 -6.24 -8.44
C GLY A 66 15.26 -4.94 -9.13
N THR A 67 14.91 -4.99 -10.43
CA THR A 67 14.47 -3.81 -11.19
C THR A 67 13.09 -3.35 -10.74
N THR A 68 12.15 -4.29 -10.55
CA THR A 68 10.80 -3.98 -10.07
C THR A 68 10.81 -3.37 -8.67
N ASN A 69 11.65 -3.91 -7.78
CA ASN A 69 11.87 -3.36 -6.43
C ASN A 69 12.49 -1.96 -6.47
N LEU A 70 13.50 -1.75 -7.33
CA LEU A 70 14.14 -0.44 -7.51
C LEU A 70 13.12 0.62 -7.94
N VAL A 71 12.29 0.32 -8.95
CA VAL A 71 11.29 1.26 -9.48
C VAL A 71 10.25 1.63 -8.42
N MET A 72 9.72 0.64 -7.68
CA MET A 72 8.78 0.91 -6.59
C MET A 72 9.41 1.74 -5.47
N THR A 73 10.62 1.37 -5.02
CA THR A 73 11.33 2.09 -3.96
C THR A 73 11.66 3.50 -4.39
N PHE A 74 12.07 3.71 -5.64
CA PHE A 74 12.31 5.04 -6.19
C PHE A 74 11.03 5.89 -6.19
N GLY A 75 9.89 5.32 -6.64
CA GLY A 75 8.59 5.98 -6.60
C GLY A 75 8.17 6.39 -5.18
N CYS A 76 8.33 5.50 -4.21
CA CYS A 76 8.07 5.80 -2.80
C CYS A 76 8.95 6.95 -2.27
N ASN A 77 10.25 6.93 -2.60
CA ASN A 77 11.17 7.99 -2.17
C ASN A 77 10.85 9.34 -2.83
N VAL A 78 10.50 9.36 -4.12
CA VAL A 78 10.06 10.58 -4.82
C VAL A 78 8.82 11.15 -4.14
N GLY A 79 7.81 10.32 -3.84
CA GLY A 79 6.62 10.75 -3.10
C GLY A 79 6.96 11.30 -1.72
N GLY A 80 7.87 10.64 -0.99
CA GLY A 80 8.37 11.11 0.31
C GLY A 80 9.08 12.46 0.23
N VAL A 81 9.94 12.67 -0.77
CA VAL A 81 10.62 13.95 -1.01
C VAL A 81 9.62 15.06 -1.29
N ILE A 82 8.61 14.81 -2.12
CA ILE A 82 7.55 15.79 -2.41
C ILE A 82 6.79 16.14 -1.13
N PHE A 83 6.41 15.13 -0.34
CA PHE A 83 5.68 15.34 0.92
C PHE A 83 6.50 16.16 1.93
N LEU A 84 7.80 15.87 2.08
CA LEU A 84 8.71 16.62 2.94
C LEU A 84 8.95 18.05 2.43
N ALA A 85 9.06 18.23 1.11
CA ALA A 85 9.22 19.55 0.51
C ALA A 85 8.01 20.46 0.80
N ILE A 86 6.79 19.92 0.75
CA ILE A 86 5.57 20.65 1.10
C ILE A 86 5.55 21.01 2.60
N GLN A 87 6.02 20.12 3.48
CA GLN A 87 6.15 20.42 4.92
C GLN A 87 7.16 21.52 5.25
N MET A 88 8.13 21.78 4.37
CA MET A 88 9.12 22.84 4.56
C MET A 88 8.52 24.25 4.39
N ILE A 89 7.29 24.36 3.87
CA ILE A 89 6.59 25.64 3.71
C ILE A 89 6.11 26.14 5.09
N PRO A 90 6.55 27.34 5.54
CA PRO A 90 6.11 27.88 6.82
C PRO A 90 4.60 28.17 6.81
N ASN A 91 3.92 27.94 7.95
CA ASN A 91 2.48 28.15 8.18
C ASN A 91 1.50 27.18 7.49
N ILE A 92 1.94 26.05 6.93
CA ILE A 92 1.02 25.11 6.26
C ILE A 92 0.21 24.23 7.24
N GLY A 93 0.63 24.15 8.50
CA GLY A 93 -0.01 23.36 9.56
C GLY A 93 0.20 21.85 9.41
N THR A 94 -0.40 21.04 10.29
CA THR A 94 -0.27 19.56 10.31
C THR A 94 -1.52 18.84 9.82
N LYS A 95 -2.67 19.52 9.76
CA LYS A 95 -3.94 18.90 9.36
C LYS A 95 -3.89 18.35 7.93
N TRP A 96 -3.32 19.10 7.00
CA TRP A 96 -3.23 18.67 5.60
C TRP A 96 -2.45 17.35 5.44
N ALA A 97 -1.41 17.15 6.25
CA ALA A 97 -0.57 15.95 6.21
C ALA A 97 -1.37 14.70 6.60
N THR A 98 -2.18 14.80 7.66
CA THR A 98 -3.04 13.71 8.12
C THR A 98 -4.14 13.38 7.11
N TRP A 99 -4.78 14.39 6.53
CA TRP A 99 -5.79 14.20 5.47
C TRP A 99 -5.19 13.63 4.18
N CYS A 100 -3.98 14.06 3.81
CA CYS A 100 -3.23 13.53 2.69
C CYS A 100 -2.91 12.05 2.89
N MET A 101 -2.40 11.69 4.07
CA MET A 101 -2.09 10.29 4.41
C MET A 101 -3.34 9.39 4.36
N MET A 102 -4.47 9.86 4.88
CA MET A 102 -5.73 9.14 4.75
C MET A 102 -6.17 9.01 3.29
N GLY A 103 -6.05 10.08 2.50
CA GLY A 103 -6.33 10.08 1.07
C GLY A 103 -5.50 9.03 0.32
N CYS A 104 -4.21 8.94 0.60
CA CYS A 104 -3.32 7.94 0.00
C CYS A 104 -3.78 6.51 0.34
N ILE A 105 -4.01 6.20 1.63
CA ILE A 105 -4.42 4.86 2.07
C ILE A 105 -5.77 4.47 1.46
N VAL A 106 -6.74 5.39 1.47
CA VAL A 106 -8.07 5.15 0.90
C VAL A 106 -7.99 5.02 -0.62
N SER A 107 -7.13 5.78 -1.31
CA SER A 107 -6.94 5.70 -2.76
C SER A 107 -6.30 4.38 -3.21
N CYS A 108 -5.51 3.73 -2.36
CA CYS A 108 -4.96 2.40 -2.64
C CYS A 108 -6.05 1.33 -2.74
N ILE A 109 -7.17 1.47 -2.01
CA ILE A 109 -8.27 0.49 -2.01
C ILE A 109 -8.95 0.36 -3.39
N PRO A 110 -9.44 1.42 -4.05
CA PRO A 110 -10.03 1.32 -5.37
C PRO A 110 -8.99 0.91 -6.40
N VAL A 111 -7.74 1.40 -6.31
CA VAL A 111 -6.67 0.97 -7.24
C VAL A 111 -6.46 -0.54 -7.15
N LEU A 112 -6.37 -1.10 -5.94
CA LEU A 112 -6.30 -2.54 -5.72
C LEU A 112 -7.59 -3.26 -6.15
N ALA A 113 -8.76 -2.63 -6.03
CA ALA A 113 -10.05 -3.18 -6.46
C ALA A 113 -10.27 -3.15 -8.00
N PHE A 114 -9.57 -2.28 -8.72
CA PHE A 114 -9.57 -2.25 -10.18
C PHE A 114 -8.42 -3.04 -10.81
N LEU A 115 -7.33 -3.26 -10.08
CA LEU A 115 -6.23 -4.11 -10.53
C LEU A 115 -6.73 -5.55 -10.70
N LYS A 116 -6.99 -5.96 -11.94
CA LYS A 116 -7.32 -7.36 -12.26
C LYS A 116 -6.02 -8.15 -12.16
N GLU A 117 -5.91 -9.07 -11.19
CA GLU A 117 -4.80 -10.04 -11.11
C GLU A 117 -4.74 -10.76 -12.46
N ARG A 118 -3.76 -10.41 -13.30
CA ARG A 118 -3.33 -11.24 -14.42
C ARG A 118 -2.19 -12.10 -13.88
N TYR A 119 -2.48 -13.36 -13.66
CA TYR A 119 -1.49 -14.37 -13.32
C TYR A 119 -0.64 -14.67 -14.57
N ASN A 120 0.26 -13.75 -14.92
CA ASN A 120 1.12 -13.86 -16.11
C ASN A 120 2.05 -15.08 -16.03
N ARG A 121 2.43 -15.48 -14.80
CA ARG A 121 3.31 -16.63 -14.56
C ARG A 121 2.65 -17.97 -14.89
N LEU A 122 1.36 -18.14 -14.54
CA LEU A 122 0.59 -19.34 -14.89
C LEU A 122 0.44 -19.50 -16.41
N GLU A 123 0.17 -18.40 -17.11
CA GLU A 123 0.02 -18.40 -18.58
C GLU A 123 1.35 -18.78 -19.27
N VAL A 124 2.49 -18.30 -18.77
CA VAL A 124 3.82 -18.65 -19.32
C VAL A 124 4.24 -20.09 -18.97
N ASP A 125 3.94 -20.59 -17.77
CA ASP A 125 4.22 -21.98 -17.37
C ASP A 125 3.35 -22.98 -18.16
N GLU A 126 2.08 -22.64 -18.47
CA GLU A 126 1.21 -23.43 -19.35
C GLU A 126 1.76 -23.51 -20.78
N ILE A 127 2.15 -22.38 -21.37
CA ILE A 127 2.72 -22.33 -22.73
C ILE A 127 4.02 -23.15 -22.82
N THR A 128 4.88 -23.06 -21.81
CA THR A 128 6.15 -23.80 -21.78
C THR A 128 5.90 -25.31 -21.66
N THR A 129 4.94 -25.72 -20.84
CA THR A 129 4.59 -27.14 -20.67
C THR A 129 3.99 -27.75 -21.95
N ASP A 130 3.10 -27.03 -22.63
CA ASP A 130 2.53 -27.48 -23.92
C ASP A 130 3.61 -27.65 -25.00
N SER A 131 4.59 -26.74 -25.06
CA SER A 131 5.70 -26.86 -26.02
C SER A 131 6.59 -28.09 -25.77
N LEU A 132 6.77 -28.50 -24.51
CA LEU A 132 7.54 -29.70 -24.17
C LEU A 132 6.76 -31.00 -24.45
N GLN A 133 5.42 -30.97 -24.42
CA GLN A 133 4.59 -32.12 -24.78
C GLN A 133 4.45 -32.31 -26.30
N SER A 134 4.56 -31.25 -27.11
CA SER A 134 4.53 -31.40 -28.57
C SER A 134 5.83 -31.98 -29.17
N ASP A 135 6.92 -31.95 -28.41
CA ASP A 135 8.24 -32.42 -28.83
C ASP A 135 8.51 -33.90 -28.45
N ILE A 136 7.56 -34.59 -27.80
CA ILE A 136 7.60 -36.02 -27.43
C ILE A 136 6.60 -36.81 -28.27
#